data_AF-A0A523NIT4-F1
#
_entry.id   AF-A0A523NIT4-F1
#
_cell.length_a   1.000
_cell.length_b   1.000
_cell.length_c   1.000
_cell.angle_alpha   90.00
_cell.angle_beta   90.00
_cell.angle_gamma   90.00
#
_symmetry.space_group_name_H-M   'P 1'
#
loop_
_entity.id
_entity.type
_entity.pdbx_description
1 polymer ?
#
loop_
_entity_poly.entity_id
_entity_poly.type
_entity_poly.pdbx_seq_one_letter_code
_entity_poly.pdbx_strand_id
1 'polypeptide(L)'
;MTKSHHKTPPRPPANMDGGVYIGILMIGAFGVWLIAIATGDWKQGLLGYIIAVAFLVNLSAWQVCGGKTIVGWKQSLARLPLRCVGYGTRGGKPLAAAHGSDRAKMMLFVSIATSFVAVLALTLLLFRS
;
A
#
# COMPACT_ATOMS: atom_id res chain seq x y z
N MET A 1 29.74 40.97 -5.95
CA MET A 1 28.74 40.17 -6.70
C MET A 1 29.02 38.69 -6.44
N THR A 2 28.45 38.13 -5.37
CA THR A 2 28.62 36.72 -4.97
C THR A 2 27.57 35.85 -5.66
N LYS A 3 28.02 34.96 -6.55
CA LYS A 3 27.15 33.97 -7.20
C LYS A 3 26.66 32.97 -6.14
N SER A 4 25.40 33.13 -5.75
CA SER A 4 24.65 32.13 -4.97
C SER A 4 24.60 30.82 -5.76
N HIS A 5 25.41 29.84 -5.34
CA HIS A 5 25.22 28.45 -5.77
C HIS A 5 23.93 27.93 -5.14
N HIS A 6 22.81 28.08 -5.86
CA HIS A 6 21.63 27.28 -5.60
C HIS A 6 22.02 25.81 -5.82
N LYS A 7 22.38 25.12 -4.73
CA LYS A 7 22.41 23.66 -4.68
C LYS A 7 20.99 23.21 -4.97
N THR A 8 20.74 22.78 -6.20
CA THR A 8 19.53 22.08 -6.57
C THR A 8 19.35 20.95 -5.56
N PRO A 9 18.26 20.91 -4.79
CA PRO A 9 18.06 19.86 -3.81
C PRO A 9 18.14 18.51 -4.55
N PRO A 10 18.82 17.51 -3.97
CA PRO A 10 18.94 16.19 -4.59
C PRO A 10 17.54 15.73 -4.96
N ARG A 11 17.34 15.39 -6.25
CA ARG A 11 16.06 14.84 -6.71
C ARG A 11 15.75 13.64 -5.81
N PRO A 12 14.57 13.60 -5.17
CA PRO A 12 14.18 12.43 -4.41
C PRO A 12 14.29 11.22 -5.34
N PRO A 13 14.81 10.07 -4.84
CA PRO A 13 15.00 8.89 -5.66
C PRO A 13 13.72 8.60 -6.43
N ALA A 14 13.86 8.31 -7.72
CA ALA A 14 12.73 7.96 -8.58
C ALA A 14 11.91 6.87 -7.85
N ASN A 15 10.70 7.24 -7.43
CA ASN A 15 9.86 6.39 -6.61
C ASN A 15 9.63 5.08 -7.36
N MET A 16 10.23 3.98 -6.88
CA MET A 16 10.04 2.62 -7.39
C MET A 16 8.63 2.07 -7.11
N ASP A 17 7.68 2.91 -6.71
CA ASP A 17 6.32 2.51 -6.33
C ASP A 17 5.66 1.65 -7.41
N GLY A 18 5.78 2.06 -8.68
CA GLY A 18 5.22 1.32 -9.82
C GLY A 18 5.78 -0.10 -9.96
N GLY A 19 7.09 -0.27 -9.78
CA GLY A 19 7.73 -1.58 -9.80
C GLY A 19 7.28 -2.49 -8.65
N VAL A 20 7.04 -1.92 -7.47
CA VAL A 20 6.51 -2.66 -6.31
C VAL A 20 5.07 -3.10 -6.59
N TYR A 21 4.22 -2.22 -7.13
CA TYR A 21 2.83 -2.57 -7.45
C TYR A 21 2.74 -3.65 -8.53
N ILE A 22 3.53 -3.52 -9.60
CA ILE A 22 3.60 -4.54 -10.67
C ILE A 22 4.13 -5.86 -10.10
N GLY A 23 5.18 -5.83 -9.28
CA GLY A 23 5.75 -7.03 -8.66
C GLY A 23 4.72 -7.77 -7.79
N ILE A 24 3.99 -7.05 -6.94
CA ILE A 24 2.93 -7.64 -6.10
C ILE A 24 1.78 -8.19 -6.95
N LEU A 25 1.44 -7.53 -8.06
CA LEU A 25 0.42 -8.01 -8.99
C LEU A 25 0.84 -9.30 -9.69
N MET A 26 2.09 -9.38 -10.17
CA MET A 26 2.63 -10.57 -10.83
C MET A 26 2.75 -11.76 -9.88
N ILE A 27 3.30 -11.55 -8.68
CA ILE A 27 3.38 -12.59 -7.64
C ILE A 27 1.97 -13.06 -7.26
N GLY A 28 1.03 -12.13 -7.14
CA GLY A 28 -0.37 -12.42 -6.88
C GLY A 28 -1.02 -13.29 -7.93
N ALA A 29 -0.99 -12.85 -9.19
CA ALA A 29 -1.55 -13.56 -10.33
C ALA A 29 -0.98 -14.98 -10.44
N PHE A 30 0.34 -15.13 -10.25
CA PHE A 30 0.99 -16.44 -10.23
C PHE A 30 0.50 -17.33 -9.07
N GLY A 31 0.37 -16.77 -7.86
CA GLY A 31 -0.16 -17.51 -6.70
C GLY A 31 -1.61 -17.95 -6.89
N VAL A 32 -2.47 -17.09 -7.44
CA VAL A 32 -3.86 -17.43 -7.78
C VAL A 32 -3.91 -18.56 -8.80
N TRP A 33 -3.05 -18.50 -9.83
CA TRP A 33 -2.96 -19.53 -10.86
C TRP A 33 -2.54 -20.90 -10.27
N LEU A 34 -1.56 -20.92 -9.36
CA LEU A 34 -1.17 -22.17 -8.67
C LEU A 34 -2.32 -22.76 -7.84
N ILE A 35 -3.07 -21.93 -7.11
CA ILE A 35 -4.24 -22.39 -6.34
C ILE A 35 -5.32 -22.92 -7.29
N ALA A 36 -5.59 -22.23 -8.39
CA ALA A 36 -6.55 -22.67 -9.39
C ALA A 36 -6.21 -24.05 -9.96
N ILE A 37 -4.93 -24.34 -10.19
CA ILE A 37 -4.48 -25.67 -10.63
C ILE A 37 -4.64 -26.71 -9.53
N ALA A 38 -4.31 -26.35 -8.29
CA ALA A 38 -4.30 -27.29 -7.17
C ALA A 38 -5.71 -27.67 -6.67
N THR A 39 -6.63 -26.71 -6.61
CA THR A 39 -7.96 -26.89 -6.04
C THR A 39 -9.08 -26.91 -7.08
N GLY A 40 -8.80 -26.51 -8.31
CA GLY A 40 -9.83 -26.25 -9.32
C GLY A 40 -10.63 -24.96 -9.09
N ASP A 41 -10.33 -24.20 -8.03
CA ASP A 41 -11.06 -23.00 -7.64
C ASP A 41 -10.14 -21.76 -7.55
N TRP A 42 -10.16 -20.96 -8.61
CA TRP A 42 -9.44 -19.70 -8.66
C TRP A 42 -10.03 -18.61 -7.76
N LYS A 43 -11.32 -18.71 -7.36
CA LYS A 43 -12.00 -17.71 -6.54
C LYS A 43 -11.39 -17.64 -5.15
N GLN A 44 -11.09 -18.79 -4.54
CA GLN A 44 -10.42 -18.86 -3.23
C GLN A 44 -9.01 -18.27 -3.29
N GLY A 45 -8.25 -18.59 -4.33
CA GLY A 45 -6.92 -18.02 -4.53
C GLY A 45 -6.96 -16.50 -4.67
N LEU A 46 -7.88 -15.99 -5.49
CA LEU A 46 -8.06 -14.55 -5.70
C LEU A 46 -8.47 -13.83 -4.40
N LEU A 47 -9.43 -14.41 -3.67
CA LEU A 47 -9.89 -13.84 -2.40
C LEU A 47 -8.75 -13.79 -1.37
N GLY A 48 -8.01 -14.89 -1.21
CA GLY A 48 -6.85 -14.96 -0.32
C GLY A 48 -5.76 -13.94 -0.69
N TYR A 49 -5.49 -13.78 -1.99
CA TYR A 49 -4.55 -12.77 -2.48
C TYR A 49 -4.98 -11.34 -2.10
N ILE A 50 -6.25 -10.99 -2.33
CA ILE A 50 -6.77 -9.64 -2.04
C ILE A 50 -6.74 -9.35 -0.53
N ILE A 51 -7.11 -10.34 0.30
CA ILE A 51 -7.00 -10.24 1.76
C ILE A 51 -5.54 -10.00 2.17
N ALA A 52 -4.59 -10.76 1.60
CA ALA A 52 -3.18 -10.62 1.90
C ALA A 52 -2.62 -9.24 1.53
N VAL A 53 -2.98 -8.71 0.35
CA VAL A 53 -2.56 -7.37 -0.08
C VAL A 53 -3.16 -6.29 0.83
N ALA A 54 -4.45 -6.36 1.12
CA ALA A 54 -5.12 -5.42 2.03
C ALA A 54 -4.47 -5.43 3.42
N PHE A 55 -4.18 -6.61 3.96
CA PHE A 55 -3.47 -6.76 5.23
C PHE A 55 -2.08 -6.12 5.16
N LEU A 56 -1.31 -6.39 4.11
CA LEU A 56 0.05 -5.88 3.96
C LEU A 56 0.10 -4.35 3.84
N VAL A 57 -0.86 -3.75 3.13
CA VAL A 57 -1.01 -2.29 3.03
C VAL A 57 -1.31 -1.66 4.38
N ASN A 58 -2.33 -2.19 5.08
CA ASN A 58 -2.75 -1.66 6.38
C ASN A 58 -1.66 -1.87 7.45
N LEU A 59 -0.99 -3.02 7.45
CA LEU A 59 0.14 -3.29 8.35
C LEU A 59 1.32 -2.34 8.10
N SER A 60 1.65 -2.09 6.83
CA SER A 60 2.73 -1.16 6.48
C SER A 60 2.40 0.27 6.93
N ALA A 61 1.16 0.72 6.73
CA ALA A 61 0.70 2.02 7.19
C ALA A 61 0.66 2.11 8.73
N TRP A 62 0.25 1.04 9.42
CA TRP A 62 0.31 0.94 10.88
C TRP A 62 1.73 1.08 11.41
N GLN A 63 2.70 0.39 10.80
CA GLN A 63 4.12 0.48 11.18
C GLN A 63 4.66 1.91 11.04
N VAL A 64 4.28 2.63 9.98
CA VAL A 64 4.63 4.05 9.81
C VAL A 64 3.98 4.91 10.88
N CYS A 65 2.69 4.73 11.15
CA CYS A 65 1.99 5.50 12.20
C CYS A 65 2.62 5.26 13.59
N GLY A 66 3.08 4.04 13.84
CA GLY A 66 3.84 3.64 15.03
C GLY A 66 5.30 4.08 15.05
N GLY A 67 5.79 4.81 14.04
CA GLY A 67 7.14 5.37 14.00
C GLY A 67 8.24 4.37 13.64
N LYS A 68 7.87 3.17 13.16
CA LYS A 68 8.86 2.17 12.75
C LYS A 68 9.44 2.52 11.38
N THR A 69 10.76 2.47 11.28
CA THR A 69 11.45 2.54 9.99
C THR A 69 11.16 1.28 9.19
N ILE A 70 10.59 1.46 8.00
CA ILE A 70 10.24 0.36 7.11
C ILE A 70 11.04 0.43 5.81
N VAL A 71 11.33 -0.72 5.22
CA VAL A 71 12.04 -0.87 3.94
C VAL A 71 11.27 -0.22 2.78
N GLY A 72 11.98 0.22 1.74
CA GLY A 72 11.43 1.06 0.66
C GLY A 72 10.19 0.49 -0.04
N TRP A 73 10.14 -0.82 -0.27
CA TRP A 73 8.96 -1.45 -0.89
C TRP A 73 7.73 -1.42 0.05
N LYS A 74 7.91 -1.58 1.37
CA LYS A 74 6.82 -1.41 2.36
C LYS A 74 6.39 0.04 2.46
N GLN A 75 7.30 1.00 2.29
CA GLN A 75 6.93 2.41 2.23
C GLN A 75 6.00 2.69 1.04
N SER A 76 6.22 2.03 -0.09
CA SER A 76 5.36 2.14 -1.28
C SER A 76 3.92 1.69 -0.99
N LEU A 77 3.76 0.67 -0.14
CA LEU A 77 2.45 0.18 0.31
C LEU A 77 1.82 1.08 1.36
N ALA A 78 2.58 1.51 2.38
CA ALA A 78 2.09 2.42 3.40
C ALA A 78 1.62 3.77 2.82
N ARG A 79 2.21 4.20 1.70
CA ARG A 79 1.80 5.40 0.96
C ARG A 79 0.38 5.29 0.40
N LEU A 80 -0.14 4.11 0.06
CA LEU A 80 -1.46 3.98 -0.57
C LEU A 80 -2.57 4.68 0.25
N PRO A 81 -2.81 4.31 1.53
CA PRO A 81 -3.81 5.00 2.34
C PRO A 81 -3.32 6.39 2.78
N LEU A 82 -2.03 6.56 3.07
CA LEU A 82 -1.51 7.81 3.62
C LEU A 82 -1.47 8.97 2.60
N ARG A 83 -1.47 8.66 1.30
CA ARG A 83 -1.59 9.65 0.22
C ARG A 83 -2.93 10.39 0.25
N CYS A 84 -4.01 9.73 0.69
CA CYS A 84 -5.32 10.35 0.83
C CYS A 84 -5.33 11.49 1.85
N VAL A 85 -4.38 11.51 2.78
CA VAL A 85 -4.20 12.59 3.77
C VAL A 85 -2.90 13.37 3.55
N GLY A 86 -2.31 13.28 2.36
CA GLY A 86 -1.22 14.13 1.89
C GLY A 86 0.19 13.73 2.34
N TYR A 87 0.38 12.51 2.86
CA TYR A 87 1.72 11.99 3.19
C TYR A 87 2.27 11.11 2.05
N GLY A 88 3.55 11.28 1.74
CA GLY A 88 4.24 10.50 0.72
C GLY A 88 3.76 10.79 -0.72
N THR A 89 3.18 11.97 -0.95
CA THR A 89 2.86 12.51 -2.29
C THR A 89 3.99 13.41 -2.79
N ARG A 90 4.07 13.64 -4.11
CA ARG A 90 5.01 14.58 -4.73
C ARG A 90 4.60 16.01 -4.33
N GLY A 91 5.28 16.58 -3.34
CA GLY A 91 4.96 17.91 -2.77
C GLY A 91 4.18 17.87 -1.45
N GLY A 92 3.85 16.68 -0.94
CA GLY A 92 3.22 16.53 0.38
C GLY A 92 4.22 16.34 1.51
N LYS A 93 3.69 15.99 2.69
CA LYS A 93 4.51 15.72 3.87
C LYS A 93 5.30 14.41 3.68
N PRO A 94 6.54 14.31 4.19
CA PRO A 94 7.28 13.06 4.14
C PRO A 94 6.55 11.96 4.91
N LEU A 95 6.72 10.70 4.50
CA LEU A 95 6.02 9.56 5.11
C LEU A 95 6.33 9.42 6.62
N ALA A 96 7.57 9.76 7.02
CA ALA A 96 7.98 9.77 8.43
C ALA A 96 7.18 10.75 9.30
N ALA A 97 6.63 11.83 8.72
CA ALA A 97 5.80 12.79 9.44
C ALA A 97 4.37 12.28 9.73
N ALA A 98 4.01 11.08 9.25
CA ALA A 98 2.75 10.44 9.61
C ALA A 98 2.80 9.83 11.02
N HIS A 99 3.99 9.65 11.62
CA HIS A 99 4.12 9.17 12.98
C HIS A 99 3.42 10.12 13.98
N GLY A 100 2.57 9.54 14.84
CA GLY A 100 1.84 10.30 15.87
C GLY A 100 0.71 11.19 15.36
N SER A 101 0.52 11.34 14.04
CA SER A 101 -0.53 12.18 13.45
C SER A 101 -1.92 11.54 13.60
N ASP A 102 -2.85 12.26 14.22
CA ASP A 102 -4.25 11.80 14.35
C ASP A 102 -4.94 11.64 13.00
N ARG A 103 -4.60 12.48 12.01
CA ARG A 103 -5.10 12.32 10.64
C ARG A 103 -4.58 11.04 9.99
N ALA A 104 -3.33 10.67 10.23
CA ALA A 104 -2.76 9.43 9.69
C ALA A 104 -3.39 8.20 10.34
N LYS A 105 -3.59 8.22 11.66
CA LYS A 105 -4.31 7.16 12.39
C LYS A 105 -5.76 7.03 11.94
N MET A 106 -6.48 8.15 11.80
CA MET A 106 -7.85 8.15 11.28
C MET A 106 -7.92 7.54 9.88
N MET A 107 -7.01 7.93 8.99
CA MET A 107 -6.96 7.38 7.63
C MET A 107 -6.63 5.88 7.61
N LEU A 108 -5.80 5.41 8.54
CA LEU A 108 -5.55 3.99 8.72
C LEU A 108 -6.81 3.22 9.10
N PHE A 109 -7.62 3.74 10.02
CA PHE A 109 -8.92 3.15 10.35
C PHE A 109 -9.88 3.13 9.15
N VAL A 110 -9.96 4.24 8.40
CA VAL A 110 -10.76 4.32 7.18
C VAL A 110 -10.29 3.29 6.15
N SER A 111 -8.98 3.12 5.98
CA SER A 111 -8.38 2.13 5.08
C SER A 111 -8.74 0.70 5.49
N ILE A 112 -8.67 0.38 6.78
CA ILE A 112 -9.07 -0.94 7.31
C ILE A 112 -10.56 -1.20 7.07
N ALA A 113 -11.42 -0.24 7.40
CA ALA A 113 -12.87 -0.35 7.21
C ALA A 113 -13.22 -0.53 5.72
N THR A 114 -12.62 0.27 4.85
CA THR A 114 -12.84 0.17 3.39
C THR A 114 -12.35 -1.18 2.85
N SER A 115 -11.20 -1.66 3.33
CA SER A 115 -10.67 -2.98 2.94
C SER A 115 -11.63 -4.09 3.34
N PHE A 116 -12.19 -4.03 4.55
CA PHE A 116 -13.16 -5.01 5.04
C PHE A 116 -14.44 -5.03 4.18
N VAL A 117 -15.01 -3.86 3.90
CA VAL A 117 -16.20 -3.72 3.04
C VAL A 117 -15.92 -4.25 1.63
N ALA A 118 -14.75 -3.92 1.05
CA ALA A 118 -14.37 -4.40 -0.27
C ALA A 118 -14.21 -5.92 -0.33
N VAL A 119 -13.56 -6.53 0.67
CA VAL A 119 -13.41 -7.98 0.77
C VAL A 119 -14.76 -8.67 0.95
N LEU A 120 -15.64 -8.13 1.81
CA LEU A 120 -16.97 -8.68 2.01
C LEU A 120 -17.81 -8.61 0.73
N ALA A 121 -17.83 -7.45 0.05
CA ALA A 121 -18.54 -7.27 -1.21
C ALA A 121 -18.02 -8.23 -2.28
N LEU A 122 -16.70 -8.37 -2.40
CA LEU A 122 -16.09 -9.30 -3.35
C LEU A 122 -16.44 -10.76 -3.03
N THR A 123 -16.42 -11.14 -1.76
CA THR A 123 -16.81 -12.49 -1.31
C THR A 123 -18.25 -12.78 -1.74
N LEU A 124 -19.18 -11.85 -1.47
CA LEU A 124 -20.57 -11.98 -1.88
C LEU A 124 -20.71 -12.09 -3.40
N LEU A 125 -19.95 -11.32 -4.18
CA LEU A 125 -19.99 -11.39 -5.64
C LEU A 125 -19.47 -12.74 -6.17
N LEU A 126 -18.34 -13.22 -5.67
CA LEU A 126 -17.70 -14.44 -6.16
C LEU A 126 -18.48 -15.71 -5.84
N PHE A 127 -19.14 -15.77 -4.67
CA PHE A 127 -19.85 -16.97 -4.21
C PHE A 127 -21.35 -16.96 -4.51
N ARG A 128 -21.90 -15.84 -5.00
CA ARG A 128 -23.28 -15.77 -5.46
C ARG A 128 -23.42 -15.98 -6.98
N SER A 129 -22.32 -15.85 -7.74
CA SER A 129 -22.20 -16.13 -9.18
C SER A 129 -21.79 -17.57 -9.46
#